data_AF-A0A1F0PXI8-F1
#
_entry.id   AF-A0A1F0PXI8-F1
#
_cell.length_a   1.000
_cell.length_b   1.000
_cell.length_c   1.000
_cell.angle_alpha   90.00
_cell.angle_beta   90.00
_cell.angle_gamma   90.00
#
_symmetry.space_group_name_H-M   'P 1'
#
loop_
_entity.id
_entity.type
_entity.pdbx_description
1 polymer ?
#
loop_
_entity_poly.entity_id
_entity_poly.type
_entity_poly.pdbx_seq_one_letter_code
_entity_poly.pdbx_strand_id
1 'polypeptide(L)'
;MSETPDPIRTAHQWLEEAAELIGVSPEEATALVKELLDLTKDVAHTQSRPAAPLTAYLVGLASTNPQEARAHIATLKEALNR
;
A
#
# COMPACT_ATOMS: atom_id res chain seq x y z
N MET A 1 27.76 -4.41 17.61
CA MET A 1 26.36 -4.85 17.46
C MET A 1 25.80 -4.09 16.29
N SER A 2 25.62 -4.75 15.13
CA SER A 2 24.96 -4.13 13.99
C SER A 2 23.46 -4.24 14.23
N GLU A 3 22.80 -3.14 14.57
CA GLU A 3 21.34 -3.08 14.53
C GLU A 3 20.91 -3.35 13.08
N THR A 4 20.18 -4.44 12.88
CA THR A 4 19.55 -4.69 11.58
C THR A 4 18.43 -3.66 11.45
N PRO A 5 18.40 -2.84 10.39
CA PRO A 5 17.36 -1.84 10.22
C PRO A 5 15.98 -2.52 10.21
N ASP A 6 15.00 -1.89 10.86
CA ASP A 6 13.61 -2.34 10.80
C ASP A 6 13.15 -2.36 9.33
N PRO A 7 12.75 -3.53 8.78
CA PRO A 7 12.31 -3.66 7.39
C PRO A 7 11.20 -2.67 6.99
N ILE A 8 10.31 -2.33 7.92
CA ILE A 8 9.24 -1.35 7.69
C ILE A 8 9.83 0.05 7.52
N ARG A 9 10.80 0.41 8.36
CA ARG A 9 11.51 1.69 8.25
C ARG A 9 12.21 1.82 6.90
N THR A 10 12.85 0.75 6.43
CA THR A 10 13.50 0.74 5.10
C THR A 10 12.50 0.85 3.96
N ALA A 11 11.30 0.28 4.09
CA ALA A 11 10.26 0.37 3.08
C ALA A 11 9.66 1.78 3.00
N HIS A 12 9.43 2.43 4.14
CA HIS A 12 8.99 3.83 4.19
C HIS A 12 10.03 4.77 3.59
N GLN A 13 11.30 4.64 3.99
CA GLN A 13 12.39 5.45 3.45
C GLN A 13 12.54 5.29 1.94
N TRP A 14 12.52 4.04 1.46
CA TRP A 14 12.56 3.77 0.03
C TRP A 14 11.33 4.34 -0.70
N LEU A 15 10.14 4.28 -0.10
CA LEU A 15 8.93 4.81 -0.73
C LEU A 15 8.97 6.34 -0.87
N GLU A 16 9.52 7.04 0.13
CA GLU A 16 9.76 8.49 0.05
C GLU A 16 10.75 8.82 -1.08
N GLU A 17 11.90 8.15 -1.13
CA GLU A 17 12.90 8.32 -2.21
C GLU A 17 12.30 8.02 -3.59
N ALA A 18 11.56 6.92 -3.71
CA ALA A 18 10.91 6.53 -4.96
C ALA A 18 9.85 7.53 -5.41
N ALA A 19 9.09 8.11 -4.46
CA ALA A 19 8.11 9.15 -4.76
C ALA A 19 8.77 10.40 -5.34
N GLU A 20 9.87 10.85 -4.72
CA GLU A 20 10.66 11.98 -5.23
C GLU A 20 11.17 11.74 -6.65
N LEU A 21 11.69 10.54 -6.93
CA LEU A 21 12.21 10.16 -8.25
C LEU A 21 11.17 10.26 -9.39
N ILE A 22 9.90 10.07 -9.08
CA ILE A 22 8.80 10.10 -10.06
C ILE A 22 7.91 11.35 -9.95
N GLY A 23 8.28 12.31 -9.09
CA GLY A 23 7.58 13.58 -8.93
C GLY A 23 6.27 13.51 -8.15
N VAL A 24 6.16 12.56 -7.21
CA VAL A 24 5.03 12.44 -6.28
C VAL A 24 5.44 13.00 -4.91
N SER A 25 4.53 13.70 -4.23
CA SER A 25 4.78 14.19 -2.88
C SER A 25 5.02 13.03 -1.91
N PRO A 26 6.10 13.03 -1.11
CA PRO A 26 6.34 12.00 -0.09
C PRO A 26 5.20 11.87 0.92
N GLU A 27 4.54 12.99 1.25
CA GLU A 27 3.37 12.99 2.14
C GLU A 27 2.19 12.22 1.52
N GLU A 28 1.92 12.44 0.23
CA GLU A 28 0.85 11.74 -0.49
C GLU A 28 1.19 10.26 -0.70
N ALA A 29 2.45 9.96 -1.03
CA ALA A 29 2.94 8.59 -1.23
C ALA A 29 2.84 7.74 0.05
N THR A 30 3.07 8.36 1.21
CA THR A 30 3.05 7.66 2.51
C THR A 30 1.68 7.66 3.19
N ALA A 31 0.70 8.44 2.69
CA ALA A 31 -0.61 8.66 3.31
C ALA A 31 -1.47 7.40 3.53
N LEU A 32 -1.20 6.32 2.79
CA LEU A 32 -2.00 5.08 2.78
C LEU A 32 -1.20 3.82 3.08
N VAL A 33 0.06 3.94 3.54
CA VAL A 33 0.94 2.76 3.71
C VAL A 33 0.29 1.72 4.61
N LYS A 34 -0.26 2.12 5.76
CA LYS A 34 -0.89 1.17 6.68
C LYS A 34 -2.08 0.45 6.05
N GLU A 35 -3.00 1.19 5.42
CA GLU A 35 -4.20 0.62 4.82
C GLU A 35 -3.88 -0.32 3.65
N LEU A 36 -2.91 0.02 2.82
CA LEU A 36 -2.47 -0.84 1.71
C LEU A 36 -1.73 -2.08 2.22
N LEU A 37 -0.89 -1.97 3.25
CA LEU A 37 -0.24 -3.13 3.86
C LEU A 37 -1.26 -4.06 4.53
N ASP A 38 -2.27 -3.51 5.20
CA ASP A 38 -3.38 -4.29 5.77
C ASP A 38 -4.17 -5.01 4.65
N LEU A 39 -4.54 -4.30 3.58
CA LEU A 39 -5.26 -4.90 2.44
C LEU A 39 -4.44 -6.00 1.75
N THR A 40 -3.17 -5.75 1.47
CA THR A 40 -2.30 -6.72 0.79
C THR A 40 -2.06 -7.97 1.64
N LYS A 41 -1.96 -7.83 2.96
CA LYS A 41 -1.95 -8.95 3.91
C LYS A 41 -3.22 -9.79 3.81
N ASP A 42 -4.40 -9.16 3.85
CA ASP A 42 -5.68 -9.86 3.79
C ASP A 42 -5.84 -10.61 2.45
N VAL A 43 -5.51 -9.96 1.32
CA VAL A 43 -5.54 -10.57 -0.02
C VAL A 43 -4.56 -11.74 -0.13
N ALA A 44 -3.34 -11.58 0.39
CA ALA A 44 -2.32 -12.63 0.34
C ALA A 44 -2.74 -13.89 1.10
N HIS A 45 -3.49 -13.74 2.20
CA HIS A 45 -3.99 -14.84 3.01
C HIS A 45 -5.23 -15.50 2.44
N THR A 46 -6.15 -14.73 1.85
CA THR A 46 -7.48 -15.23 1.43
C THR A 46 -7.55 -15.61 -0.04
N GLN A 47 -6.89 -14.85 -0.92
CA GLN A 47 -6.96 -15.04 -2.37
C GLN A 47 -5.70 -15.73 -2.88
N SER A 48 -4.59 -14.99 -2.94
CA SER A 48 -3.27 -15.52 -3.30
C SER A 48 -2.19 -14.47 -3.07
N ARG A 49 -0.95 -14.92 -2.84
CA ARG A 49 0.22 -14.02 -2.69
C ARG A 49 0.44 -13.13 -3.93
N PRO A 50 0.32 -13.62 -5.19
CA PRO A 50 0.41 -12.75 -6.37
C PRO A 50 -0.70 -11.71 -6.49
N ALA A 51 -1.90 -11.98 -5.97
CA ALA A 51 -3.00 -11.02 -6.03
C ALA A 51 -2.76 -9.77 -5.16
N ALA A 52 -1.98 -9.88 -4.09
CA ALA A 52 -1.72 -8.77 -3.18
C ALA A 52 -1.15 -7.50 -3.88
N PRO A 53 0.01 -7.55 -4.57
CA PRO A 53 0.51 -6.37 -5.28
C PRO A 53 -0.39 -5.93 -6.45
N LEU A 54 -1.09 -6.85 -7.12
CA LEU A 54 -2.01 -6.52 -8.20
C LEU A 54 -3.23 -5.73 -7.69
N THR A 55 -3.75 -6.07 -6.52
CA THR A 55 -4.84 -5.33 -5.88
C THR A 55 -4.38 -3.94 -5.45
N ALA A 56 -3.18 -3.79 -4.88
CA ALA A 56 -2.64 -2.47 -4.54
C ALA A 56 -2.45 -1.58 -5.78
N TYR A 57 -1.94 -2.15 -6.88
CA TYR A 57 -1.85 -1.46 -8.17
C TYR A 57 -3.23 -1.04 -8.69
N LEU A 58 -4.23 -1.92 -8.62
CA LEU A 58 -5.59 -1.63 -9.06
C LEU A 58 -6.22 -0.47 -8.26
N VAL A 59 -6.02 -0.44 -6.93
CA VAL A 59 -6.46 0.68 -6.10
C VAL A 59 -5.84 1.98 -6.57
N GLY A 60 -4.52 2.01 -6.78
CA GLY A 60 -3.83 3.19 -7.31
C GLY A 60 -4.35 3.61 -8.68
N LEU A 61 -4.53 2.65 -9.59
CA LEU A 61 -5.03 2.88 -10.95
C LEU A 61 -6.46 3.44 -10.97
N ALA A 62 -7.30 3.06 -10.01
CA ALA A 62 -8.69 3.49 -9.91
C ALA A 62 -8.90 4.79 -9.10
N SER A 63 -7.82 5.43 -8.64
CA SER A 63 -7.88 6.59 -7.75
C SER A 63 -7.19 7.80 -8.33
N THR A 64 -7.77 8.97 -8.12
CA THR A 64 -7.13 10.25 -8.44
C THR A 64 -6.51 10.92 -7.21
N ASN A 65 -6.90 10.49 -6.00
CA ASN A 65 -6.47 11.06 -4.73
C ASN A 65 -6.54 10.00 -3.59
N PRO A 66 -5.93 10.28 -2.42
CA PRO A 66 -5.93 9.34 -1.30
C PRO A 66 -7.31 9.02 -0.71
N GLN A 67 -8.29 9.92 -0.80
CA GLN A 67 -9.65 9.68 -0.30
C GLN A 67 -10.37 8.64 -1.15
N GLU A 68 -10.28 8.73 -2.48
CA GLU A 68 -10.81 7.71 -3.40
C GLU A 68 -10.15 6.35 -3.17
N ALA A 69 -8.81 6.33 -3.05
CA ALA A 69 -8.08 5.10 -2.77
C ALA A 69 -8.53 4.47 -1.45
N ARG A 70 -8.76 5.26 -0.40
CA ARG A 70 -9.28 4.78 0.89
C ARG A 70 -10.69 4.20 0.77
N ALA A 71 -11.55 4.76 -0.08
CA ALA A 71 -12.89 4.22 -0.36
C ALA A 71 -12.83 2.88 -1.11
N HIS A 72 -11.95 2.75 -2.09
CA HIS A 72 -11.72 1.48 -2.81
C HIS A 72 -11.16 0.40 -1.88
N ILE A 73 -10.20 0.75 -1.01
CA ILE A 73 -9.66 -0.16 0.00
C ILE A 73 -10.79 -0.67 0.91
N ALA A 74 -11.66 0.22 1.40
CA ALA A 74 -12.78 -0.18 2.25
C ALA A 74 -13.72 -1.17 1.54
N THR A 75 -14.09 -0.87 0.29
CA THR A 75 -14.95 -1.74 -0.54
C THR A 75 -14.34 -3.14 -0.72
N LEU A 76 -13.04 -3.21 -1.01
CA LEU A 76 -12.33 -4.47 -1.20
C LEU A 76 -12.22 -5.26 0.10
N LYS A 77 -11.93 -4.59 1.23
CA LYS A 77 -11.88 -5.25 2.55
C LYS A 77 -13.24 -5.81 2.96
N GLU A 78 -14.34 -5.12 2.67
CA GLU A 78 -15.68 -5.67 2.89
C GLU A 78 -15.93 -6.94 2.07
N ALA A 79 -15.47 -6.98 0.82
CA ALA A 79 -15.62 -8.15 -0.04
C ALA A 79 -14.80 -9.36 0.43
N LEU A 80 -13.62 -9.14 1.03
CA LEU A 80 -12.76 -10.22 1.57
C LEU A 80 -13.30 -10.83 2.88
N ASN A 81 -14.14 -10.10 3.61
CA ASN A 81 -14.72 -10.53 4.88
C ASN A 81 -16.10 -11.21 4.73
N ARG A 82 -16.59 -11.40 3.49
CA ARG A 82 -17.82 -12.13 3.18
C ARG A 82 -17.51 -13.59 2.88
#